data_AF-A0AAV7C0B0-F1
#
_entry.id   AF-A0AAV7C0B0-F1
#
_cell.length_a   1.000
_cell.length_b   1.000
_cell.length_c   1.000
_cell.angle_alpha   90.00
_cell.angle_beta   90.00
_cell.angle_gamma   90.00
#
_symmetry.space_group_name_H-M   'P 1'
#
loop_
_entity.id
_entity.type
_entity.pdbx_description
1 polymer ?
#
loop_
_entity_poly.entity_id
_entity_poly.type
_entity_poly.pdbx_seq_one_letter_code
_entity_poly.pdbx_strand_id
1 'polypeptide(L)'
;MSPARAFLGGCCRLSRATGRRLAPSPGPPLRAGWLRYLSACTGGPGEGDMRRYLSAHYSEARRSINEIIPSIPSNMLNPKAIFSNNEMSLENIEIYGFDYDYTLAFYSKDLHTLIFNTARDLLIHEHRYPNELKSYEYDPNFAIRGLHYDVHKALLMKIDSFHYIQLGTVYRGFEVVPDSEVIEMYQGSHVPLEQMSDFYGKSSEGNTLKQFMDIFSLPEMTLLSCVNDYFLKNNIDYEPVHLYKDVKDAIRDVHVKGLMYRAVEADIERYICYGEKTQAVLAKLANHGKKMFLITNSPSSFVDKGMNFIVGKDWRDLFDVVIVQADKPNFFNDKRRPFRRFTDRGVYCGI
;
A
#
# COMPACT_ATOMS: atom_id res chain seq x y z
N MET A 1 -34.10 -21.58 -12.09
CA MET A 1 -33.25 -20.80 -11.17
C MET A 1 -32.37 -19.89 -12.02
N SER A 2 -32.65 -18.58 -12.01
CA SER A 2 -32.01 -17.58 -12.88
C SER A 2 -30.53 -17.37 -12.53
N PRO A 3 -29.65 -17.17 -13.53
CA PRO A 3 -28.25 -16.84 -13.30
C PRO A 3 -28.08 -15.34 -12.97
N ALA A 4 -27.18 -15.06 -12.03
CA ALA A 4 -26.81 -13.71 -11.61
C ALA A 4 -26.10 -12.96 -12.75
N ARG A 5 -26.59 -11.75 -13.05
CA ARG A 5 -25.96 -10.79 -13.96
C ARG A 5 -24.81 -10.08 -13.24
N ALA A 6 -23.63 -10.13 -13.84
CA ALA A 6 -22.51 -9.25 -13.51
C ALA A 6 -22.87 -7.80 -13.89
N PHE A 7 -22.70 -6.87 -12.96
CA PHE A 7 -22.81 -5.43 -13.21
C PHE A 7 -21.41 -4.86 -13.48
N LEU A 8 -21.11 -4.68 -14.77
CA LEU A 8 -20.13 -3.72 -15.26
C LEU A 8 -20.82 -2.35 -15.37
N GLY A 9 -20.04 -1.28 -15.18
CA GLY A 9 -20.54 0.08 -14.99
C GLY A 9 -21.44 0.62 -16.11
N GLY A 10 -22.29 1.59 -15.72
CA GLY A 10 -23.06 2.39 -16.67
C GLY A 10 -24.16 3.22 -16.03
N CYS A 11 -23.98 4.54 -16.10
CA CYS A 11 -25.02 5.59 -16.14
C CYS A 11 -26.07 5.67 -15.02
N CYS A 12 -25.96 6.72 -14.20
CA CYS A 12 -27.06 7.29 -13.43
C CYS A 12 -28.29 7.53 -14.33
N ARG A 13 -29.32 6.69 -14.20
CA ARG A 13 -30.68 7.01 -14.61
C ARG A 13 -31.39 7.69 -13.45
N LEU A 14 -31.74 8.97 -13.61
CA LEU A 14 -32.69 9.63 -12.72
C LEU A 14 -34.09 9.04 -12.93
N SER A 15 -34.62 8.32 -11.93
CA SER A 15 -36.06 8.06 -11.83
C SER A 15 -36.70 9.09 -10.90
N ARG A 16 -37.63 9.89 -11.44
CA ARG A 16 -38.53 10.75 -10.67
C ARG A 16 -39.50 9.89 -9.87
N ALA A 17 -39.53 10.09 -8.56
CA ALA A 17 -40.70 9.77 -7.72
C ALA A 17 -40.88 10.85 -6.65
N THR A 18 -42.12 11.28 -6.52
CA THR A 18 -42.66 12.40 -5.77
C THR A 18 -42.76 12.12 -4.26
N GLY A 19 -42.36 13.08 -3.40
CA GLY A 19 -42.70 13.05 -1.98
C GLY A 19 -42.08 14.17 -1.14
N ARG A 20 -42.90 15.19 -0.81
CA ARG A 20 -42.76 16.24 0.24
C ARG A 20 -41.42 17.01 0.35
N ARG A 21 -41.46 18.29 -0.07
CA ARG A 21 -40.44 19.31 0.21
C ARG A 21 -40.44 19.64 1.71
N LEU A 22 -39.35 19.35 2.40
CA LEU A 22 -38.96 20.10 3.60
C LEU A 22 -38.23 21.37 3.14
N ALA A 23 -38.60 22.52 3.70
CA ALA A 23 -37.96 23.80 3.39
C ALA A 23 -36.48 23.77 3.81
N PRO A 24 -35.54 24.30 3.00
CA PRO A 24 -34.15 24.35 3.37
C PRO A 24 -33.94 25.39 4.47
N SER A 25 -33.31 24.97 5.56
CA SER A 25 -32.70 25.85 6.55
C SER A 25 -31.64 26.71 5.83
N PRO A 26 -31.54 28.03 6.08
CA PRO A 26 -30.49 28.83 5.48
C PRO A 26 -29.13 28.36 6.01
N GLY A 27 -28.29 27.88 5.09
CA GLY A 27 -26.88 27.61 5.39
C GLY A 27 -26.15 28.88 5.81
N PRO A 28 -25.01 28.77 6.51
CA PRO A 28 -24.27 29.93 6.96
C PRO A 28 -23.81 30.78 5.76
N PRO A 29 -23.73 32.11 5.91
CA PRO A 29 -23.42 32.99 4.79
C PRO A 29 -22.04 32.67 4.23
N LEU A 30 -21.96 32.56 2.90
CA LEU A 30 -20.70 32.45 2.16
C LEU A 30 -19.80 33.64 2.54
N ARG A 31 -18.72 33.37 3.27
CA ARG A 31 -17.71 34.39 3.58
C ARG A 31 -17.11 34.93 2.28
N ALA A 32 -16.97 36.25 2.20
CA ALA A 32 -16.53 37.04 1.03
C ALA A 32 -15.15 36.67 0.41
N GLY A 33 -14.46 35.64 0.92
CA GLY A 33 -13.18 35.17 0.37
C GLY A 33 -13.29 34.34 -0.92
N TRP A 34 -14.44 33.68 -1.16
CA TRP A 34 -14.62 32.81 -2.34
C TRP A 34 -14.71 33.59 -3.66
N LEU A 35 -15.22 34.82 -3.62
CA LEU A 35 -15.38 35.66 -4.81
C LEU A 35 -14.07 36.34 -5.27
N ARG A 36 -13.02 36.36 -4.44
CA ARG A 36 -11.70 36.86 -4.87
C ARG A 36 -10.92 35.87 -5.73
N TYR A 37 -11.23 34.58 -5.66
CA TYR A 37 -10.52 33.54 -6.42
C TYR A 37 -10.90 33.47 -7.90
N LEU A 38 -12.09 33.96 -8.28
CA LEU A 38 -12.55 33.96 -9.67
C LEU A 38 -12.11 35.20 -10.48
N SER A 39 -11.50 36.20 -9.85
CA SER A 39 -11.13 37.46 -10.50
C SER A 39 -9.64 37.62 -10.83
N ALA A 40 -8.79 36.64 -10.50
CA ALA A 40 -7.35 36.70 -10.81
C ALA A 40 -6.99 36.05 -12.16
N CYS A 41 -7.99 35.67 -12.97
CA CYS A 41 -7.80 34.96 -14.24
C CYS A 41 -7.84 35.90 -15.45
N THR A 42 -6.82 36.75 -15.63
CA THR A 42 -6.64 37.47 -16.91
C THR A 42 -5.16 37.67 -17.23
N GLY A 43 -4.48 36.60 -17.65
CA GLY A 43 -3.13 36.69 -18.24
C GLY A 43 -2.38 35.36 -18.20
N GLY A 44 -2.31 34.66 -19.34
CA GLY A 44 -1.42 33.50 -19.50
C GLY A 44 0.01 33.95 -19.82
N PRO A 45 1.05 33.20 -19.42
CA PRO A 45 2.44 33.56 -19.70
C PRO A 45 2.82 33.25 -21.15
N GLY A 46 3.75 34.04 -21.73
CA GLY A 46 4.41 33.72 -22.99
C GLY A 46 5.37 32.53 -22.85
N GLU A 47 5.70 31.88 -23.98
CA GLU A 47 6.38 30.57 -24.08
C GLU A 47 7.71 30.40 -23.31
N GLY A 48 8.36 31.47 -22.83
CA GLY A 48 9.60 31.39 -22.05
C GLY A 48 9.45 31.46 -20.52
N ASP A 49 8.27 31.83 -20.00
CA ASP A 49 8.08 32.20 -18.58
C ASP A 49 7.22 31.20 -17.79
N MET A 50 6.86 30.07 -18.41
CA MET A 50 5.94 29.11 -17.81
C MET A 50 6.49 28.47 -16.53
N ARG A 51 7.81 28.23 -16.44
CA ARG A 51 8.43 27.65 -15.24
C ARG A 51 8.39 28.61 -14.05
N ARG A 52 8.65 29.90 -14.27
CA ARG A 52 8.56 30.94 -13.24
C ARG A 52 7.11 31.21 -12.86
N TYR A 53 6.22 31.26 -13.84
CA TYR A 53 4.77 31.38 -13.63
C TYR A 53 4.24 30.24 -12.74
N LEU A 54 4.52 28.99 -13.10
CA LEU A 54 4.10 27.81 -12.31
C LEU A 54 4.77 27.78 -10.93
N SER A 55 6.05 28.14 -10.82
CA SER A 55 6.75 28.23 -9.54
C SER A 55 6.19 29.32 -8.62
N ALA A 56 5.80 30.47 -9.17
CA ALA A 56 5.17 31.56 -8.44
C ALA A 56 3.77 31.16 -7.97
N HIS A 57 2.95 30.56 -8.84
CA HIS A 57 1.63 30.04 -8.49
C HIS A 57 1.70 28.91 -7.46
N TYR A 58 2.66 28.00 -7.56
CA TYR A 58 2.88 26.96 -6.57
C TYR A 58 3.29 27.56 -5.21
N SER A 59 4.20 28.53 -5.21
CA SER A 59 4.66 29.20 -3.98
C SER A 59 3.52 29.98 -3.31
N GLU A 60 2.67 30.63 -4.12
CA GLU A 60 1.51 31.35 -3.64
C GLU A 60 0.43 30.40 -3.11
N ALA A 61 0.10 29.32 -3.83
CA ALA A 61 -0.80 28.28 -3.36
C ALA A 61 -0.28 27.61 -2.07
N ARG A 62 1.03 27.35 -1.97
CA ARG A 62 1.68 26.81 -0.77
C ARG A 62 1.63 27.79 0.40
N ARG A 63 1.83 29.09 0.17
CA ARG A 63 1.67 30.14 1.19
C ARG A 63 0.21 30.22 1.65
N SER A 64 -0.74 30.26 0.72
CA SER A 64 -2.16 30.28 1.05
C SER A 64 -2.60 29.03 1.80
N ILE A 65 -2.11 27.85 1.43
CA ILE A 65 -2.31 26.61 2.20
C ILE A 65 -1.71 26.76 3.60
N ASN A 66 -0.48 27.26 3.75
CA ASN A 66 0.16 27.52 5.04
C ASN A 66 -0.48 28.66 5.86
N GLU A 67 -1.29 29.52 5.26
CA GLU A 67 -2.11 30.55 5.93
C GLU A 67 -3.52 30.04 6.28
N ILE A 68 -3.99 29.01 5.57
CA ILE A 68 -5.23 28.29 5.86
C ILE A 68 -4.99 27.18 6.91
N ILE A 69 -3.84 26.51 6.90
CA ILE A 69 -3.44 25.45 7.85
C ILE A 69 -3.44 25.91 9.33
N PRO A 70 -3.11 27.15 9.72
CA PRO A 70 -3.27 27.61 11.09
C PRO A 70 -4.75 27.67 11.52
N SER A 71 -5.68 27.73 10.55
CA SER A 71 -7.14 27.73 10.77
C SER A 71 -7.81 26.37 10.54
N ILE A 72 -7.12 25.41 9.92
CA ILE A 72 -7.49 23.99 9.93
C ILE A 72 -6.71 23.37 11.09
N PRO A 73 -7.31 23.18 12.27
CA PRO A 73 -6.54 22.64 13.38
C PRO A 73 -5.92 21.31 12.93
N SER A 74 -4.63 21.14 13.18
CA SER A 74 -3.84 19.90 12.96
C SER A 74 -4.45 18.65 13.62
N ASN A 75 -5.64 18.79 14.23
CA ASN A 75 -6.49 17.83 14.92
C ASN A 75 -7.80 17.47 14.19
N MET A 76 -8.05 17.90 12.94
CA MET A 76 -9.32 17.58 12.24
C MET A 76 -9.48 16.10 11.88
N LEU A 77 -8.38 15.36 11.71
CA LEU A 77 -8.42 13.92 11.45
C LEU A 77 -8.08 13.20 12.74
N ASN A 78 -9.09 12.62 13.39
CA ASN A 78 -8.87 11.69 14.48
C ASN A 78 -8.25 10.40 13.88
N PRO A 79 -6.99 10.06 14.18
CA PRO A 79 -6.34 8.86 13.62
C PRO A 79 -6.99 7.56 14.12
N LYS A 80 -7.89 7.64 15.10
CA LYS A 80 -8.69 6.52 15.63
C LYS A 80 -10.11 6.48 15.04
N ALA A 81 -10.47 7.41 14.15
CA ALA A 81 -11.78 7.41 13.51
C ALA A 81 -11.87 6.34 12.42
N ILE A 82 -13.08 5.85 12.19
CA ILE A 82 -13.42 5.00 11.05
C ILE A 82 -13.91 5.91 9.93
N PHE A 83 -13.21 5.94 8.81
CA PHE A 83 -13.60 6.70 7.63
C PHE A 83 -14.45 5.83 6.70
N SER A 84 -15.48 6.43 6.10
CA SER A 84 -16.39 5.73 5.18
C SER A 84 -16.32 6.35 3.80
N ASN A 85 -16.08 5.51 2.79
CA ASN A 85 -16.20 5.89 1.38
C ASN A 85 -17.61 5.63 0.83
N ASN A 86 -18.28 4.60 1.36
CA ASN A 86 -19.61 4.15 0.93
C ASN A 86 -20.48 3.85 2.16
N GLU A 87 -21.78 4.10 2.08
CA GLU A 87 -22.71 3.78 3.16
C GLU A 87 -22.71 2.26 3.45
N MET A 88 -22.51 1.90 4.72
CA MET A 88 -22.53 0.52 5.20
C MET A 88 -23.11 0.49 6.62
N SER A 89 -24.14 -0.32 6.83
CA SER A 89 -24.66 -0.62 8.17
C SER A 89 -24.01 -1.88 8.71
N LEU A 90 -23.27 -1.76 9.83
CA LEU A 90 -22.66 -2.90 10.53
C LEU A 90 -23.70 -3.85 11.15
N GLU A 91 -24.94 -3.38 11.35
CA GLU A 91 -26.04 -4.22 11.82
C GLU A 91 -26.31 -5.37 10.84
N ASN A 92 -26.31 -5.05 9.54
CA ASN A 92 -26.61 -5.98 8.45
C ASN A 92 -25.45 -6.93 8.11
N ILE A 93 -24.27 -6.76 8.71
CA ILE A 93 -23.11 -7.62 8.46
C ILE A 93 -23.19 -8.84 9.38
N GLU A 94 -23.43 -10.02 8.81
CA GLU A 94 -23.52 -11.28 9.56
C GLU A 94 -22.16 -11.91 9.83
N ILE A 95 -21.23 -11.78 8.88
CA ILE A 95 -19.94 -12.47 8.86
C ILE A 95 -18.80 -11.46 8.66
N TYR A 96 -17.78 -11.53 9.52
CA TYR A 96 -16.57 -10.72 9.42
C TYR A 96 -15.38 -11.59 9.00
N GLY A 97 -14.77 -11.24 7.87
CA GLY A 97 -13.54 -11.86 7.39
C GLY A 97 -12.32 -11.03 7.75
N PHE A 98 -11.30 -11.66 8.31
CA PHE A 98 -10.06 -11.00 8.70
C PHE A 98 -8.87 -11.54 7.91
N ASP A 99 -7.99 -10.65 7.46
CA ASP A 99 -6.60 -11.01 7.19
C ASP A 99 -5.83 -11.13 8.50
N TYR A 100 -4.67 -11.78 8.48
CA TYR A 100 -3.80 -11.90 9.63
C TYR A 100 -2.77 -10.75 9.68
N ASP A 101 -1.81 -10.77 8.76
CA ASP A 101 -0.66 -9.88 8.74
C ASP A 101 -1.09 -8.41 8.49
N TYR A 102 -0.64 -7.48 9.35
CA TYR A 102 -1.05 -6.06 9.38
C TYR A 102 -2.57 -5.79 9.51
N THR A 103 -3.37 -6.80 9.87
CA THR A 103 -4.81 -6.66 10.12
C THR A 103 -5.21 -7.10 11.53
N LEU A 104 -4.91 -8.34 11.90
CA LEU A 104 -5.03 -8.81 13.29
C LEU A 104 -3.70 -8.69 14.03
N ALA A 105 -2.61 -9.13 13.38
CA ALA A 105 -1.26 -8.98 13.87
C ALA A 105 -0.66 -7.68 13.33
N PHE A 106 -0.60 -6.66 14.19
CA PHE A 106 0.10 -5.41 13.87
C PHE A 106 1.58 -5.56 14.19
N TYR A 107 2.45 -5.22 13.25
CA TYR A 107 3.88 -5.33 13.46
C TYR A 107 4.52 -4.01 13.88
N SER A 108 5.56 -4.10 14.71
CA SER A 108 6.43 -2.98 15.04
C SER A 108 7.31 -2.60 13.85
N LYS A 109 7.89 -1.40 13.90
CA LYS A 109 8.84 -0.91 12.87
C LYS A 109 10.06 -1.82 12.70
N ASP A 110 10.40 -2.59 13.73
CA ASP A 110 11.56 -3.48 13.74
C ASP A 110 11.42 -4.60 12.70
N LEU A 111 10.19 -4.99 12.35
CA LEU A 111 9.96 -6.00 11.32
C LEU A 111 10.49 -5.56 9.96
N HIS A 112 10.31 -4.28 9.59
CA HIS A 112 10.80 -3.77 8.32
C HIS A 112 12.33 -3.77 8.28
N THR A 113 12.98 -3.36 9.37
CA THR A 113 14.44 -3.42 9.52
C THR A 113 14.94 -4.86 9.40
N LEU A 114 14.27 -5.82 10.04
CA LEU A 114 14.60 -7.24 9.93
C LEU A 114 14.51 -7.72 8.48
N ILE A 115 13.41 -7.43 7.79
CA ILE A 115 13.20 -7.86 6.40
C ILE A 115 14.28 -7.24 5.49
N PHE A 116 14.54 -5.94 5.62
CA PHE A 116 15.57 -5.24 4.86
C PHE A 116 16.95 -5.86 5.08
N ASN A 117 17.38 -6.00 6.33
CA ASN A 117 18.70 -6.54 6.66
C ASN A 117 18.85 -7.98 6.16
N THR A 118 17.83 -8.81 6.36
CA THR A 118 17.86 -10.20 5.91
C THR A 118 17.93 -10.28 4.39
N ALA A 119 17.14 -9.50 3.65
CA ALA A 119 17.16 -9.48 2.19
C ALA A 119 18.50 -8.95 1.64
N ARG A 120 19.04 -7.88 2.24
CA ARG A 120 20.38 -7.37 1.91
C ARG A 120 21.45 -8.45 2.10
N ASP A 121 21.42 -9.15 3.22
CA ASP A 121 22.40 -10.20 3.51
C ASP A 121 22.24 -11.39 2.53
N LEU A 122 21.02 -11.73 2.11
CA LEU A 122 20.77 -12.70 1.04
C LEU A 122 21.37 -12.25 -0.31
N LEU A 123 21.24 -10.98 -0.68
CA LEU A 123 21.87 -10.46 -1.91
C LEU A 123 23.39 -10.61 -1.86
N ILE A 124 24.01 -10.30 -0.72
CA ILE A 124 25.46 -10.42 -0.57
C ILE A 124 25.91 -11.88 -0.62
N HIS A 125 25.23 -12.76 0.11
CA HIS A 125 25.69 -14.14 0.30
C HIS A 125 25.27 -15.09 -0.83
N GLU A 126 24.05 -14.96 -1.35
CA GLU A 126 23.51 -15.84 -2.39
C GLU A 126 23.70 -15.26 -3.80
N HIS A 127 23.46 -13.95 -3.98
CA HIS A 127 23.60 -13.28 -5.28
C HIS A 127 24.99 -12.66 -5.50
N ARG A 128 25.90 -12.75 -4.52
CA ARG A 128 27.29 -12.25 -4.57
C ARG A 128 27.41 -10.74 -4.81
N TYR A 129 26.43 -9.98 -4.30
CA TYR A 129 26.54 -8.53 -4.29
C TYR A 129 27.67 -8.05 -3.36
N PRO A 130 28.23 -6.85 -3.58
CA PRO A 130 29.34 -6.31 -2.80
C PRO A 130 29.04 -6.26 -1.28
N ASN A 131 30.03 -6.64 -0.46
CA ASN A 131 29.89 -6.69 1.00
C ASN A 131 29.67 -5.30 1.60
N GLU A 132 30.15 -4.27 0.91
CA GLU A 132 30.02 -2.86 1.25
C GLU A 132 28.55 -2.43 1.36
N LEU A 133 27.61 -3.15 0.74
CA LEU A 133 26.17 -2.90 0.94
C LEU A 133 25.76 -2.98 2.42
N LYS A 134 26.52 -3.68 3.28
CA LYS A 134 26.29 -3.69 4.74
C LYS A 134 26.38 -2.31 5.39
N SER A 135 27.01 -1.33 4.74
CA SER A 135 27.02 0.06 5.23
C SER A 135 25.66 0.75 5.11
N TYR A 136 24.75 0.23 4.29
CA TYR A 136 23.40 0.77 4.17
C TYR A 136 22.51 0.22 5.27
N GLU A 137 21.86 1.12 6.00
CA GLU A 137 20.87 0.83 7.02
C GLU A 137 19.46 1.14 6.51
N TYR A 138 18.46 0.46 7.08
CA TYR A 138 17.06 0.73 6.74
C TYR A 138 16.60 2.05 7.36
N ASP A 139 16.26 3.03 6.50
CA ASP A 139 15.59 4.26 6.93
C ASP A 139 14.06 4.15 6.74
N PRO A 140 13.26 4.14 7.83
CA PRO A 140 11.80 4.08 7.75
C PRO A 140 11.16 5.36 7.19
N ASN A 141 11.90 6.46 7.03
CA ASN A 141 11.37 7.74 6.55
C ASN A 141 11.61 7.98 5.06
N PHE A 142 12.40 7.13 4.40
CA PHE A 142 12.75 7.29 2.99
C PHE A 142 11.56 6.99 2.05
N ALA A 143 10.98 5.79 2.19
CA ALA A 143 9.91 5.32 1.32
C ALA A 143 8.55 5.37 2.01
N ILE A 144 7.51 5.71 1.25
CA ILE A 144 6.11 5.64 1.70
C ILE A 144 5.34 4.62 0.87
N ARG A 145 4.24 4.11 1.43
CA ARG A 145 3.37 3.14 0.75
C ARG A 145 2.74 3.77 -0.51
N GLY A 146 2.66 2.99 -1.59
CA GLY A 146 1.97 3.37 -2.83
C GLY A 146 2.83 4.04 -3.88
N LEU A 147 4.15 4.13 -3.67
CA LEU A 147 5.09 4.59 -4.69
C LEU A 147 5.16 3.61 -5.86
N HIS A 148 5.65 4.11 -6.99
CA HIS A 148 5.84 3.36 -8.21
C HIS A 148 7.33 3.24 -8.52
N TYR A 149 7.74 2.10 -9.04
CA TYR A 149 9.10 1.85 -9.48
C TYR A 149 9.13 1.50 -10.96
N ASP A 150 9.81 2.32 -11.76
CA ASP A 150 10.11 2.02 -13.15
C ASP A 150 11.30 1.05 -13.19
N VAL A 151 11.00 -0.21 -13.49
CA VAL A 151 11.99 -1.28 -13.51
C VAL A 151 13.08 -1.06 -14.55
N HIS A 152 12.77 -0.42 -15.68
CA HIS A 152 13.73 -0.23 -16.77
C HIS A 152 14.62 0.99 -16.56
N LYS A 153 14.11 2.01 -15.85
CA LYS A 153 14.86 3.23 -15.55
C LYS A 153 15.47 3.24 -14.15
N ALA A 154 15.18 2.22 -13.34
CA ALA A 154 15.56 2.13 -11.93
C ALA A 154 15.12 3.37 -11.10
N LEU A 155 13.92 3.88 -11.37
CA LEU A 155 13.40 5.10 -10.74
C LEU A 155 12.26 4.80 -9.78
N LEU A 156 12.34 5.34 -8.57
CA LEU A 156 11.26 5.33 -7.59
C LEU A 156 10.54 6.69 -7.64
N MET A 157 9.21 6.70 -7.74
CA MET A 157 8.44 7.94 -7.91
C MET A 157 7.04 7.87 -7.34
N LYS A 158 6.46 9.05 -7.06
CA LYS A 158 5.04 9.18 -6.77
C LYS A 158 4.27 9.51 -8.04
N ILE A 159 3.18 8.78 -8.25
CA ILE A 159 2.22 9.03 -9.33
C ILE A 159 0.85 9.26 -8.68
N ASP A 160 0.09 10.22 -9.21
CA ASP A 160 -1.26 10.50 -8.72
C ASP A 160 -2.33 9.59 -9.35
N SER A 161 -3.58 9.79 -8.93
CA SER A 161 -4.72 9.02 -9.43
C SER A 161 -5.05 9.24 -10.90
N PHE A 162 -4.50 10.27 -11.54
CA PHE A 162 -4.66 10.59 -12.96
C PHE A 162 -3.43 10.19 -13.78
N HIS A 163 -2.53 9.40 -13.19
CA HIS A 163 -1.29 8.90 -13.78
C HIS A 163 -0.26 9.98 -14.14
N TYR A 164 -0.28 11.11 -13.43
CA TYR A 164 0.78 12.10 -13.55
C TYR A 164 1.88 11.85 -12.51
N ILE A 165 3.12 11.77 -13.00
CA ILE A 165 4.33 11.79 -12.20
C ILE A 165 4.35 13.10 -11.42
N GLN A 166 4.45 12.98 -10.10
CA GLN A 166 4.63 14.13 -9.24
C GLN A 166 6.08 14.58 -9.32
N LEU A 167 6.34 15.64 -10.07
CA LEU A 167 7.66 16.24 -10.22
C LEU A 167 8.28 16.59 -8.86
N GLY A 168 9.61 16.51 -8.75
CA GLY A 168 10.35 16.61 -7.49
C GLY A 168 10.25 15.39 -6.56
N THR A 169 9.53 14.32 -6.96
CA THR A 169 9.43 13.07 -6.17
C THR A 169 10.08 11.87 -6.84
N VAL A 170 10.82 12.08 -7.93
CA VAL A 170 11.48 11.02 -8.69
C VAL A 170 12.90 10.84 -8.17
N TYR A 171 13.24 9.63 -7.75
CA TYR A 171 14.52 9.27 -7.16
C TYR A 171 15.22 8.22 -8.01
N ARG A 172 16.52 8.41 -8.23
CA ARG A 172 17.44 7.41 -8.76
C ARG A 172 18.43 7.07 -7.65
N GLY A 173 18.29 5.88 -7.07
CA GLY A 173 18.93 5.57 -5.80
C GLY A 173 18.37 6.46 -4.68
N PHE A 174 19.22 7.30 -4.10
CA PHE A 174 18.84 8.31 -3.10
C PHE A 174 18.86 9.75 -3.62
N GLU A 175 19.26 9.96 -4.87
CA GLU A 175 19.33 11.29 -5.47
C GLU A 175 18.04 11.63 -6.20
N VAL A 176 17.58 12.87 -6.04
CA VAL A 176 16.41 13.38 -6.76
C VAL A 176 16.80 13.63 -8.22
N VAL A 177 16.02 13.08 -9.14
CA VAL A 177 16.20 13.31 -10.58
C VAL A 177 15.62 14.68 -10.94
N PRO A 178 16.36 15.55 -11.67
CA PRO A 178 15.85 16.83 -12.12
C PRO A 178 14.59 16.69 -12.98
N ASP A 179 13.59 17.54 -12.73
CA ASP A 179 12.30 17.49 -13.45
C ASP A 179 12.45 17.56 -14.97
N SER A 180 13.44 18.30 -15.48
CA SER A 180 13.71 18.38 -16.92
C SER A 180 14.12 17.02 -17.50
N GLU A 181 14.94 16.26 -16.77
CA GLU A 181 15.37 14.92 -17.17
C GLU A 181 14.19 13.94 -17.10
N VAL A 182 13.33 14.05 -16.07
CA VAL A 182 12.11 13.25 -15.96
C VAL A 182 11.18 13.50 -17.15
N ILE A 183 10.91 14.77 -17.47
CA ILE A 183 10.03 15.15 -18.58
C ILE A 183 10.59 14.63 -19.91
N GLU A 184 11.91 14.68 -20.09
CA GLU A 184 12.57 14.12 -21.27
C GLU A 184 12.42 12.60 -21.35
N MET A 185 12.70 11.88 -20.25
CA MET A 185 12.60 10.41 -20.17
C MET A 185 11.19 9.87 -20.43
N TYR A 186 10.15 10.60 -20.01
CA TYR A 186 8.75 10.18 -20.13
C TYR A 186 7.98 10.92 -21.24
N GLN A 187 8.65 11.80 -22.00
CA GLN A 187 8.02 12.65 -23.03
C GLN A 187 6.83 13.45 -22.49
N GLY A 188 6.98 13.98 -21.27
CA GLY A 188 5.92 14.60 -20.49
C GLY A 188 5.91 14.10 -19.04
N SER A 189 4.81 14.35 -18.33
CA SER A 189 4.61 13.88 -16.95
C SER A 189 3.52 12.83 -16.81
N HIS A 190 2.80 12.48 -17.89
CA HIS A 190 1.72 11.51 -17.85
C HIS A 190 2.23 10.11 -18.25
N VAL A 191 1.95 9.10 -17.42
CA VAL A 191 2.29 7.70 -17.70
C VAL A 191 1.07 6.98 -18.28
N PRO A 192 1.17 6.38 -19.49
CA PRO A 192 0.09 5.59 -20.07
C PRO A 192 -0.31 4.40 -19.21
N LEU A 193 -1.60 4.05 -19.24
CA LEU A 193 -2.18 2.94 -18.47
C LEU A 193 -1.53 1.59 -18.80
N GLU A 194 -1.12 1.39 -20.05
CA GLU A 194 -0.52 0.16 -20.56
C GLU A 194 0.84 -0.14 -19.93
N GLN A 195 1.51 0.90 -19.39
CA GLN A 195 2.79 0.76 -18.69
C GLN A 195 2.62 0.42 -17.20
N MET A 196 1.38 0.49 -16.68
CA MET A 196 1.06 0.22 -15.26
C MET A 196 0.79 -1.28 -15.06
N SER A 197 1.66 -1.96 -14.33
CA SER A 197 1.70 -3.44 -14.33
C SER A 197 0.66 -4.15 -13.43
N ASP A 198 0.18 -3.52 -12.36
CA ASP A 198 -0.45 -4.27 -11.27
C ASP A 198 -1.98 -4.21 -11.20
N PHE A 199 -2.59 -3.12 -11.67
CA PHE A 199 -4.03 -2.89 -11.48
C PHE A 199 -4.85 -3.02 -12.77
N TYR A 200 -4.24 -2.80 -13.94
CA TYR A 200 -4.98 -2.59 -15.19
C TYR A 200 -4.70 -3.60 -16.32
N GLY A 201 -3.73 -4.51 -16.18
CA GLY A 201 -3.51 -5.56 -17.16
C GLY A 201 -2.07 -6.03 -17.24
N LYS A 202 -1.85 -7.21 -17.83
CA LYS A 202 -0.51 -7.73 -18.12
C LYS A 202 0.20 -6.72 -19.03
N SER A 203 1.33 -6.17 -18.59
CA SER A 203 2.21 -5.32 -19.42
C SER A 203 2.58 -6.08 -20.69
N SER A 204 2.01 -5.69 -21.83
CA SER A 204 2.23 -6.36 -23.12
C SER A 204 3.56 -5.98 -23.77
N GLU A 205 4.24 -4.94 -23.28
CA GLU A 205 5.35 -4.29 -24.01
C GLU A 205 6.56 -3.97 -23.14
N GLY A 206 6.99 -4.93 -22.31
CA GLY A 206 8.35 -4.93 -21.77
C GLY A 206 8.78 -3.70 -20.97
N ASN A 207 7.85 -2.86 -20.51
CA ASN A 207 8.05 -1.77 -19.56
C ASN A 207 7.13 -2.04 -18.36
N THR A 208 7.72 -2.47 -17.25
CA THR A 208 6.97 -2.70 -16.00
C THR A 208 7.15 -1.54 -15.03
N LEU A 209 6.13 -0.67 -14.93
CA LEU A 209 5.99 0.21 -13.79
C LEU A 209 5.27 -0.55 -12.67
N LYS A 210 5.99 -0.85 -11.59
CA LYS A 210 5.49 -1.62 -10.44
C LYS A 210 4.93 -0.67 -9.38
N GLN A 211 3.71 -0.92 -8.90
CA GLN A 211 3.17 -0.17 -7.76
C GLN A 211 3.35 -0.96 -6.46
N PHE A 212 3.89 -0.29 -5.44
CA PHE A 212 4.21 -0.89 -4.14
C PHE A 212 3.12 -0.59 -3.11
N MET A 213 2.04 -1.37 -3.19
CA MET A 213 0.84 -1.19 -2.36
C MET A 213 0.85 -1.96 -1.06
N ASP A 214 1.78 -2.89 -0.83
CA ASP A 214 1.85 -3.66 0.41
C ASP A 214 2.77 -2.95 1.43
N ILE A 215 2.45 -3.01 2.73
CA ILE A 215 3.34 -2.51 3.77
C ILE A 215 4.66 -3.30 3.77
N PHE A 216 4.63 -4.60 3.45
CA PHE A 216 5.83 -5.42 3.31
C PHE A 216 6.77 -4.97 2.18
N SER A 217 6.32 -4.09 1.28
CA SER A 217 7.13 -3.57 0.19
C SER A 217 7.99 -2.35 0.54
N LEU A 218 7.81 -1.77 1.75
CA LEU A 218 8.65 -0.66 2.19
C LEU A 218 10.15 -1.03 2.24
N PRO A 219 10.56 -2.16 2.85
CA PRO A 219 11.93 -2.67 2.75
C PRO A 219 12.43 -2.89 1.32
N GLU A 220 11.58 -3.40 0.42
CA GLU A 220 11.93 -3.68 -0.97
C GLU A 220 12.28 -2.39 -1.71
N MET A 221 11.45 -1.34 -1.60
CA MET A 221 11.72 -0.05 -2.22
C MET A 221 13.02 0.58 -1.71
N THR A 222 13.24 0.56 -0.39
CA THR A 222 14.49 1.07 0.19
C THR A 222 15.69 0.28 -0.30
N LEU A 223 15.61 -1.05 -0.37
CA LEU A 223 16.71 -1.91 -0.81
C LEU A 223 17.03 -1.71 -2.29
N LEU A 224 16.02 -1.57 -3.15
CA LEU A 224 16.19 -1.19 -4.56
C LEU A 224 16.97 0.13 -4.69
N SER A 225 16.60 1.14 -3.89
CA SER A 225 17.32 2.43 -3.85
C SER A 225 18.74 2.31 -3.30
N CYS A 226 18.98 1.53 -2.24
CA CYS A 226 20.33 1.31 -1.69
C CYS A 226 21.27 0.68 -2.72
N VAL A 227 20.82 -0.40 -3.37
CA VAL A 227 21.64 -1.13 -4.34
C VAL A 227 21.93 -0.26 -5.56
N ASN A 228 20.91 0.45 -6.06
CA ASN A 228 21.07 1.38 -7.17
C ASN A 228 22.05 2.52 -6.82
N ASP A 229 21.87 3.17 -5.67
CA ASP A 229 22.75 4.24 -5.19
C ASP A 229 24.21 3.76 -5.05
N TYR A 230 24.42 2.56 -4.53
CA TYR A 230 25.76 1.98 -4.42
C TYR A 230 26.41 1.77 -5.79
N PHE A 231 25.68 1.20 -6.75
CA PHE A 231 26.20 1.00 -8.11
C PHE A 231 26.55 2.31 -8.80
N LEU A 232 25.71 3.34 -8.66
CA LEU A 232 25.97 4.67 -9.22
C LEU A 232 27.22 5.31 -8.60
N LYS A 233 27.36 5.27 -7.27
CA LYS A 233 28.51 5.87 -6.57
C LYS A 233 29.84 5.19 -6.89
N ASN A 234 29.80 3.90 -7.21
CA ASN A 234 30.99 3.09 -7.51
C ASN A 234 31.20 2.87 -9.01
N ASN A 235 30.42 3.53 -9.88
CA ASN A 235 30.47 3.37 -11.34
C ASN A 235 30.43 1.90 -11.78
N ILE A 236 29.53 1.12 -11.16
CA ILE A 236 29.29 -0.27 -11.53
C ILE A 236 28.18 -0.30 -12.58
N ASP A 237 28.49 -0.80 -13.77
CA ASP A 237 27.48 -1.02 -14.81
C ASP A 237 26.56 -2.18 -14.42
N TYR A 238 25.25 -1.97 -14.59
CA TYR A 238 24.23 -2.98 -14.29
C TYR A 238 23.00 -2.79 -15.17
N GLU A 239 22.21 -3.86 -15.30
CA GLU A 239 20.91 -3.82 -15.97
C GLU A 239 19.78 -3.66 -14.92
N PRO A 240 18.99 -2.58 -14.94
CA PRO A 240 17.91 -2.31 -13.99
C PRO A 240 16.93 -3.47 -13.77
N VAL A 241 16.57 -4.18 -14.83
CA VAL A 241 15.65 -5.31 -14.77
C VAL A 241 16.21 -6.46 -13.91
N HIS A 242 17.52 -6.70 -13.98
CA HIS A 242 18.17 -7.75 -13.20
C HIS A 242 18.34 -7.35 -11.74
N LEU A 243 18.69 -6.09 -11.47
CA LEU A 243 18.70 -5.55 -10.12
C LEU A 243 17.33 -5.72 -9.45
N TYR A 244 16.27 -5.29 -10.15
CA TYR A 244 14.91 -5.42 -9.65
C TYR A 244 14.55 -6.88 -9.34
N LYS A 245 14.88 -7.79 -10.25
CA LYS A 245 14.61 -9.22 -10.09
C LYS A 245 15.32 -9.80 -8.87
N ASP A 246 16.60 -9.53 -8.70
CA ASP A 246 17.40 -10.08 -7.61
C ASP A 246 16.92 -9.55 -6.25
N VAL A 247 16.63 -8.24 -6.14
CA VAL A 247 16.07 -7.66 -4.91
C VAL A 247 14.70 -8.25 -4.59
N LYS A 248 13.83 -8.39 -5.59
CA LYS A 248 12.51 -9.01 -5.44
C LYS A 248 12.61 -10.47 -5.00
N ASP A 249 13.52 -11.24 -5.58
CA ASP A 249 13.76 -12.64 -5.23
C ASP A 249 14.31 -12.75 -3.80
N ALA A 250 15.23 -11.88 -3.38
CA ALA A 250 15.72 -11.83 -2.01
C ALA A 250 14.61 -11.52 -0.99
N ILE A 251 13.75 -10.52 -1.27
CA ILE A 251 12.60 -10.18 -0.42
C ILE A 251 11.59 -11.34 -0.36
N ARG A 252 11.32 -11.99 -1.49
CA ARG A 252 10.49 -13.19 -1.54
C ARG A 252 11.06 -14.28 -0.66
N ASP A 253 12.37 -14.52 -0.73
CA ASP A 253 13.04 -15.59 -0.02
C ASP A 253 13.02 -15.37 1.50
N VAL A 254 13.03 -14.13 1.99
CA VAL A 254 12.80 -13.81 3.41
C VAL A 254 11.47 -14.41 3.92
N HIS A 255 10.43 -14.38 3.08
CA HIS A 255 9.09 -14.92 3.40
C HIS A 255 9.00 -16.43 3.14
N VAL A 256 9.41 -16.87 1.95
CA VAL A 256 9.24 -18.27 1.49
C VAL A 256 10.16 -19.23 2.26
N LYS A 257 11.40 -18.84 2.56
CA LYS A 257 12.33 -19.63 3.40
C LYS A 257 12.00 -19.51 4.90
N GLY A 258 10.93 -18.80 5.25
CA GLY A 258 10.44 -18.61 6.61
C GLY A 258 11.45 -17.94 7.55
N LEU A 259 12.33 -17.09 7.03
CA LEU A 259 13.34 -16.37 7.82
C LEU A 259 12.66 -15.33 8.71
N MET A 260 11.74 -14.56 8.13
CA MET A 260 10.91 -13.61 8.87
C MET A 260 10.09 -14.31 9.96
N TYR A 261 9.37 -15.39 9.61
CA TYR A 261 8.53 -16.12 10.56
C TYR A 261 9.33 -16.62 11.76
N ARG A 262 10.50 -17.25 11.53
CA ARG A 262 11.37 -17.74 12.60
C ARG A 262 11.87 -16.63 13.52
N ALA A 263 12.28 -15.49 12.96
CA ALA A 263 12.76 -14.36 13.74
C ALA A 263 11.65 -13.72 14.58
N VAL A 264 10.44 -13.59 14.03
CA VAL A 264 9.27 -13.08 14.77
C VAL A 264 8.85 -14.05 15.87
N GLU A 265 8.82 -15.35 15.59
CA GLU A 265 8.48 -16.37 16.60
C GLU A 265 9.48 -16.44 17.75
N ALA A 266 10.75 -16.10 17.51
CA ALA A 266 11.80 -16.09 18.53
C ALA A 266 11.67 -14.94 19.53
N ASP A 267 11.04 -13.83 19.14
CA ASP A 267 10.89 -12.61 19.95
C ASP A 267 9.56 -11.90 19.65
N ILE A 268 8.46 -12.58 19.95
CA ILE A 268 7.13 -12.16 19.48
C ILE A 268 6.67 -10.83 20.09
N GLU A 269 7.07 -10.54 21.33
CA GLU A 269 6.74 -9.30 22.05
C GLU A 269 7.35 -8.07 21.38
N ARG A 270 8.55 -8.21 20.80
CA ARG A 270 9.22 -7.14 20.07
C ARG A 270 8.51 -6.81 18.76
N TYR A 271 7.99 -7.82 18.07
CA TYR A 271 7.47 -7.65 16.72
C TYR A 271 5.95 -7.44 16.67
N ILE A 272 5.15 -8.07 17.54
CA ILE A 272 3.69 -7.93 17.54
C ILE A 272 3.25 -6.85 18.53
N CYS A 273 2.53 -5.85 18.01
CA CYS A 273 1.98 -4.74 18.75
C CYS A 273 0.45 -4.84 18.90
N TYR A 274 -0.08 -4.13 19.90
CA TYR A 274 -1.52 -3.90 20.08
C TYR A 274 -2.40 -5.15 20.29
N GLY A 275 -1.83 -6.25 20.79
CA GLY A 275 -2.56 -7.50 20.99
C GLY A 275 -3.87 -7.33 21.77
N GLU A 276 -3.84 -6.59 22.89
CA GLU A 276 -5.02 -6.31 23.73
C GLU A 276 -6.17 -5.63 22.96
N LYS A 277 -5.85 -4.71 22.02
CA LYS A 277 -6.86 -4.00 21.23
C LYS A 277 -7.50 -4.94 20.20
N THR A 278 -6.68 -5.75 19.54
CA THR A 278 -7.17 -6.78 18.61
C THR A 278 -8.09 -7.75 19.35
N GLN A 279 -7.66 -8.26 20.51
CA GLN A 279 -8.46 -9.14 21.35
C GLN A 279 -9.80 -8.50 21.74
N ALA A 280 -9.80 -7.23 22.17
CA ALA A 280 -11.03 -6.53 22.55
C ALA A 280 -12.03 -6.41 21.38
N VAL A 281 -11.55 -6.15 20.15
CA VAL A 281 -12.41 -6.10 18.96
C VAL A 281 -13.01 -7.45 18.65
N LEU A 282 -12.20 -8.51 18.64
CA LEU A 282 -12.67 -9.87 18.37
C LEU A 282 -13.68 -10.34 19.42
N ALA A 283 -13.39 -10.13 20.70
CA ALA A 283 -14.29 -10.46 21.80
C ALA A 283 -15.62 -9.69 21.70
N LYS A 284 -15.57 -8.40 21.32
CA LYS A 284 -16.79 -7.60 21.12
C LYS A 284 -17.67 -8.18 20.00
N LEU A 285 -17.08 -8.59 18.88
CA LEU A 285 -17.82 -9.19 17.78
C LEU A 285 -18.43 -10.54 18.17
N ALA A 286 -17.66 -11.40 18.84
CA ALA A 286 -18.14 -12.68 19.37
C ALA A 286 -19.33 -12.48 20.33
N ASN A 287 -19.22 -11.53 21.26
CA ASN A 287 -20.29 -11.21 22.22
C ASN A 287 -21.58 -10.69 21.55
N HIS A 288 -21.50 -10.14 20.34
CA HIS A 288 -22.66 -9.71 19.54
C HIS A 288 -23.15 -10.82 18.60
N GLY A 289 -22.68 -12.05 18.76
CA GLY A 289 -23.09 -13.20 17.95
C GLY A 289 -22.70 -13.10 16.48
N LYS A 290 -21.69 -12.28 16.14
CA LYS A 290 -21.19 -12.16 14.76
C LYS A 290 -20.31 -13.36 14.45
N LYS A 291 -20.49 -13.93 13.26
CA LYS A 291 -19.62 -15.01 12.75
C LYS A 291 -18.33 -14.42 12.23
N MET A 292 -17.23 -15.16 12.39
CA MET A 292 -15.91 -14.68 12.01
C MET A 292 -15.13 -15.75 11.26
N PHE A 293 -14.37 -15.35 10.24
CA PHE A 293 -13.38 -16.22 9.62
C PHE A 293 -12.03 -15.50 9.46
N LEU A 294 -10.95 -16.27 9.57
CA LEU A 294 -9.60 -15.82 9.32
C LEU A 294 -9.12 -16.36 7.97
N ILE A 295 -8.53 -15.51 7.12
CA ILE A 295 -7.94 -15.91 5.84
C ILE A 295 -6.59 -15.24 5.61
N THR A 296 -5.52 -16.05 5.57
CA THR A 296 -4.15 -15.56 5.45
C THR A 296 -3.30 -16.39 4.48
N ASN A 297 -2.30 -15.75 3.88
CA ASN A 297 -1.26 -16.42 3.11
C ASN A 297 -0.19 -17.06 4.01
N SER A 298 -0.14 -16.67 5.28
CA SER A 298 0.84 -17.15 6.24
C SER A 298 0.62 -18.63 6.65
N PRO A 299 1.69 -19.36 7.02
CA PRO A 299 1.59 -20.75 7.47
C PRO A 299 0.82 -20.90 8.79
N SER A 300 0.17 -22.05 8.98
CA SER A 300 -0.64 -22.31 10.19
C SER A 300 0.13 -22.19 11.49
N SER A 301 1.38 -22.67 11.54
CA SER A 301 2.19 -22.65 12.76
C SER A 301 2.52 -21.22 13.22
N PHE A 302 2.75 -20.32 12.27
CA PHE A 302 3.06 -18.93 12.53
C PHE A 302 1.83 -18.18 13.06
N VAL A 303 0.69 -18.37 12.39
CA VAL A 303 -0.60 -17.79 12.78
C VAL A 303 -0.99 -18.27 14.17
N ASP A 304 -0.83 -19.56 14.45
CA ASP A 304 -1.14 -20.12 15.75
C ASP A 304 -0.34 -19.46 16.87
N LYS A 305 0.99 -19.36 16.73
CA LYS A 305 1.83 -18.73 17.75
C LYS A 305 1.47 -17.27 18.02
N GLY A 306 1.25 -16.49 16.96
CA GLY A 306 0.90 -15.07 17.14
C GLY A 306 -0.52 -14.87 17.66
N MET A 307 -1.50 -15.67 17.24
CA MET A 307 -2.84 -15.59 17.82
C MET A 307 -2.90 -16.08 19.27
N ASN A 308 -2.09 -17.09 19.64
CA ASN A 308 -1.88 -17.46 21.04
C ASN A 308 -1.36 -16.29 21.88
N PHE A 309 -0.43 -15.50 21.33
CA PHE A 309 0.11 -14.33 21.99
C PHE A 309 -0.91 -13.17 22.08
N ILE A 310 -1.68 -12.92 21.01
CA ILE A 310 -2.65 -11.81 20.93
C ILE A 310 -3.91 -12.08 21.77
N VAL A 311 -4.46 -13.29 21.66
CA VAL A 311 -5.79 -13.63 22.21
C VAL A 311 -5.70 -14.64 23.35
N GLY A 312 -4.81 -15.65 23.22
CA GLY A 312 -4.70 -16.77 24.14
C GLY A 312 -4.91 -18.13 23.45
N LYS A 313 -4.86 -19.21 24.25
CA LYS A 313 -4.88 -20.60 23.76
C LYS A 313 -6.13 -20.95 22.95
N ASP A 314 -7.26 -20.39 23.35
CA ASP A 314 -8.57 -20.71 22.79
C ASP A 314 -8.96 -19.74 21.66
N TRP A 315 -7.98 -19.06 21.04
CA TRP A 315 -8.25 -18.06 20.00
C TRP A 315 -9.05 -18.63 18.82
N ARG A 316 -8.91 -19.92 18.53
CA ARG A 316 -9.64 -20.60 17.46
C ARG A 316 -11.14 -20.62 17.69
N ASP A 317 -11.59 -20.61 18.94
CA ASP A 317 -13.02 -20.64 19.28
C ASP A 317 -13.73 -19.34 18.89
N LEU A 318 -12.98 -18.27 18.61
CA LEU A 318 -13.52 -17.03 18.08
C LEU A 318 -13.87 -17.12 16.58
N PHE A 319 -13.34 -18.09 15.84
CA PHE A 319 -13.47 -18.16 14.38
C PHE A 319 -14.23 -19.41 13.96
N ASP A 320 -15.29 -19.24 13.18
CA ASP A 320 -16.03 -20.35 12.55
C ASP A 320 -15.16 -21.09 11.53
N VAL A 321 -14.27 -20.37 10.83
CA VAL A 321 -13.37 -20.92 9.81
C VAL A 321 -12.02 -20.24 9.86
N VAL A 322 -10.94 -21.03 9.82
CA VAL A 322 -9.56 -20.54 9.67
C VAL A 322 -8.96 -21.10 8.38
N ILE A 323 -8.58 -20.22 7.47
CA ILE A 323 -7.99 -20.52 6.16
C ILE A 323 -6.56 -19.98 6.15
N VAL A 324 -5.60 -20.89 6.01
CA VAL A 324 -4.16 -20.59 5.95
C VAL A 324 -3.62 -20.89 4.57
N GLN A 325 -2.50 -20.28 4.19
CA GLN A 325 -1.88 -20.43 2.87
C GLN A 325 -2.89 -20.25 1.71
N ALA A 326 -3.76 -19.26 1.87
CA ALA A 326 -4.91 -19.02 1.00
C ALA A 326 -4.51 -18.72 -0.46
N ASP A 327 -3.31 -18.20 -0.70
CA ASP A 327 -2.83 -17.74 -2.00
C ASP A 327 -3.70 -16.59 -2.55
N LYS A 328 -3.99 -15.60 -1.70
CA LYS A 328 -4.61 -14.34 -2.13
C LYS A 328 -3.64 -13.61 -3.08
N PRO A 329 -4.14 -13.01 -4.18
CA PRO A 329 -5.55 -12.82 -4.54
C PRO A 329 -6.19 -13.98 -5.31
N ASN A 330 -5.44 -15.00 -5.72
CA ASN A 330 -5.96 -16.14 -6.50
C ASN A 330 -7.09 -16.87 -5.77
N PHE A 331 -7.07 -16.91 -4.43
CA PHE A 331 -8.19 -17.42 -3.63
C PHE A 331 -9.56 -16.85 -4.05
N PHE A 332 -9.62 -15.56 -4.36
CA PHE A 332 -10.88 -14.87 -4.71
C PHE A 332 -11.17 -14.91 -6.21
N ASN A 333 -10.13 -15.02 -7.05
CA ASN A 333 -10.23 -14.85 -8.49
C ASN A 333 -10.21 -16.18 -9.27
N ASP A 334 -9.57 -17.21 -8.71
CA ASP A 334 -9.44 -18.53 -9.33
C ASP A 334 -10.31 -19.57 -8.59
N LYS A 335 -11.20 -20.22 -9.32
CA LYS A 335 -12.12 -21.23 -8.80
C LYS A 335 -11.56 -22.67 -8.84
N ARG A 336 -10.34 -22.86 -9.34
CA ARG A 336 -9.78 -24.19 -9.64
C ARG A 336 -9.05 -24.83 -8.47
N ARG A 337 -8.72 -24.08 -7.42
CA ARG A 337 -7.92 -24.57 -6.29
C ARG A 337 -8.84 -25.23 -5.24
N PRO A 338 -8.75 -26.55 -5.01
CA PRO A 338 -9.60 -27.21 -4.02
C PRO A 338 -9.17 -26.85 -2.60
N PHE A 339 -10.13 -26.87 -1.67
CA PHE A 339 -9.83 -26.78 -0.24
C PHE A 339 -9.10 -28.04 0.23
N ARG A 340 -8.17 -27.86 1.17
CA ARG A 340 -7.48 -28.96 1.85
C ARG A 340 -7.69 -28.79 3.34
N ARG A 341 -8.05 -29.89 4.02
CA ARG A 341 -8.21 -29.88 5.46
C ARG A 341 -6.85 -29.91 6.14
N PHE A 342 -6.58 -28.89 6.94
CA PHE A 342 -5.40 -28.87 7.81
C PHE A 342 -5.74 -29.52 9.14
N THR A 343 -4.84 -30.36 9.67
CA THR A 343 -4.96 -30.96 11.00
C THR A 343 -3.66 -30.76 11.77
N ASP A 344 -3.67 -30.98 13.08
CA ASP A 344 -2.46 -30.88 13.93
C ASP A 344 -1.33 -31.85 13.51
N ARG A 345 -1.65 -32.85 12.67
CA ARG A 345 -0.69 -33.80 12.07
C ARG A 345 -0.26 -33.43 10.65
N GLY A 346 -0.65 -32.26 10.15
CA GLY A 346 -0.39 -31.78 8.80
C GLY A 346 -1.61 -31.75 7.87
N VAL A 347 -1.34 -31.53 6.58
CA VAL A 347 -2.36 -31.36 5.53
C VAL A 347 -2.88 -32.72 5.07
N TYR A 348 -4.19 -32.95 5.15
CA TYR A 348 -4.84 -34.04 4.41
C TYR A 348 -5.40 -33.50 3.09
N CYS A 349 -5.19 -34.23 2.00
CA CYS A 349 -5.83 -33.92 0.72
C CYS A 349 -7.31 -34.36 0.76
N GLY A 350 -8.23 -33.42 0.52
CA GLY A 350 -9.63 -33.70 0.20
C GLY A 350 -10.65 -33.10 1.16
N ILE A 351 -11.41 -32.11 0.66
CA ILE A 351 -12.86 -32.02 0.87
C ILE A 351 -13.49 -32.00 -0.52
#